data_AF-A0A0G1D3I4-F1
#
_entry.id   AF-A0A0G1D3I4-F1
#
_cell.length_a   1.000
_cell.length_b   1.000
_cell.length_c   1.000
_cell.angle_alpha   90.00
_cell.angle_beta   90.00
_cell.angle_gamma   90.00
#
_symmetry.space_group_name_H-M   'P 1'
#
loop_
_entity.id
_entity.type
_entity.pdbx_description
1 polymer ?
#
loop_
_entity_poly.entity_id
_entity_poly.type
_entity_poly.pdbx_seq_one_letter_code
_entity_poly.pdbx_strand_id
1 'polypeptide(L)'
;MKAFVTSIREKTTEICCWQLRRYGFEVILLDEQEEWFKKYKRFILMADETCLRIDADIIVNKNIMKLETGHFCLMTQFHCFDFYKNNTGVCSPVLYHKDAIENIRKNIDSLDRERPETSAWRLPAIVKHTFTSNLIVGMHGFFQFEKTMEMAKANKINRKQIEDYDFELVDKLKELWP
;
A
#
# COMPACT_ATOMS: atom_id res chain seq x y z
N MET A 1 2.49 3.24 17.21
CA MET A 1 1.63 2.56 16.22
C MET A 1 2.52 1.71 15.34
N LYS A 2 2.12 0.46 15.07
CA LYS A 2 2.85 -0.45 14.18
C LYS A 2 2.60 -0.08 12.71
N ALA A 3 3.64 -0.13 11.89
CA ALA A 3 3.58 -0.04 10.44
C ALA A 3 4.08 -1.35 9.82
N PHE A 4 3.17 -2.08 9.19
CA PHE A 4 3.46 -3.30 8.45
C PHE A 4 3.83 -2.94 7.01
N VAL A 5 5.12 -3.08 6.71
CA VAL A 5 5.68 -2.82 5.37
C VAL A 5 5.66 -4.12 4.60
N THR A 6 4.86 -4.21 3.53
CA THR A 6 4.85 -5.37 2.64
C THR A 6 5.79 -5.13 1.48
N SER A 7 6.78 -6.01 1.34
CA SER A 7 7.85 -5.87 0.36
C SER A 7 7.97 -7.11 -0.53
N ILE A 8 8.20 -6.89 -1.82
CA ILE A 8 8.68 -7.91 -2.77
C ILE A 8 10.17 -7.73 -3.11
N ARG A 9 10.91 -6.99 -2.27
CA ARG A 9 12.29 -6.51 -2.46
C ARG A 9 12.40 -5.38 -3.47
N GLU A 10 11.59 -4.35 -3.28
CA GLU A 10 11.63 -3.07 -3.97
C GLU A 10 12.93 -2.33 -3.65
N LYS A 11 13.45 -1.54 -4.60
CA LYS A 11 14.65 -0.69 -4.37
C LYS A 11 14.46 0.28 -3.20
N THR A 12 13.21 0.69 -2.96
CA THR A 12 12.82 1.69 -1.96
C THR A 12 12.53 1.10 -0.57
N THR A 13 12.63 -0.22 -0.39
CA THR A 13 12.25 -0.89 0.87
C THR A 13 12.94 -0.29 2.09
N GLU A 14 14.26 -0.11 2.02
CA GLU A 14 15.06 0.44 3.12
C GLU A 14 14.65 1.88 3.44
N ILE A 15 14.46 2.71 2.40
CA ILE A 15 14.07 4.12 2.55
C ILE A 15 12.67 4.23 3.16
N CYS A 16 11.71 3.41 2.71
CA CYS A 16 10.36 3.35 3.27
C CYS A 16 10.41 3.05 4.78
N CYS A 17 11.14 1.99 5.16
CA CYS A 17 11.30 1.60 6.55
C CYS A 17 12.01 2.69 7.38
N TRP A 18 13.07 3.30 6.85
CA TRP A 18 13.80 4.36 7.53
C TRP A 18 12.93 5.59 7.77
N GLN A 19 12.15 6.03 6.79
CA GLN A 19 11.25 7.19 6.94
C GLN A 19 10.15 6.94 7.96
N LEU A 20 9.53 5.75 7.94
CA LEU A 20 8.52 5.38 8.93
C LEU A 20 9.09 5.38 10.35
N ARG A 21 10.28 4.78 10.57
CA ARG A 21 10.97 4.82 11.86
C ARG A 21 11.28 6.26 12.29
N ARG A 22 11.75 7.09 11.36
CA ARG A 22 12.01 8.53 11.59
C ARG A 22 10.75 9.29 12.03
N TYR A 23 9.58 8.90 11.55
CA TYR A 23 8.29 9.46 11.96
C TYR A 23 7.64 8.76 13.17
N GLY A 24 8.38 7.88 13.86
CA GLY A 24 7.95 7.28 15.13
C GLY A 24 7.10 6.02 15.01
N PHE A 25 7.05 5.38 13.83
CA PHE A 25 6.38 4.09 13.67
C PHE A 25 7.29 2.94 14.09
N GLU A 26 6.69 1.94 14.73
CA GLU A 26 7.31 0.63 14.94
C GLU A 26 7.16 -0.17 13.64
N VAL A 27 8.25 -0.35 12.90
CA VAL A 27 8.22 -0.98 11.58
C VAL A 27 8.35 -2.50 11.69
N ILE A 28 7.36 -3.21 11.14
CA ILE A 28 7.37 -4.66 10.94
C ILE A 28 7.48 -4.92 9.43
N LEU A 29 8.62 -5.44 9.00
CA LEU A 29 8.89 -5.73 7.59
C LEU A 29 8.42 -7.16 7.23
N LEU A 30 7.62 -7.27 6.17
CA LEU A 30 7.13 -8.53 5.59
C LEU A 30 7.74 -8.70 4.19
N ASP A 31 9.01 -9.10 4.12
CA ASP A 31 9.84 -9.18 2.92
C ASP A 31 10.09 -10.62 2.41
N GLU A 32 9.52 -11.62 3.09
CA GLU A 32 9.60 -13.01 2.64
C GLU A 32 9.01 -13.16 1.23
N GLN A 33 9.66 -14.01 0.43
CA GLN A 33 9.21 -14.35 -0.91
C GLN A 33 8.15 -15.44 -0.81
N GLU A 34 6.91 -15.01 -0.71
CA GLU A 34 5.72 -15.85 -0.56
C GLU A 34 4.57 -15.32 -1.41
N GLU A 35 3.55 -16.16 -1.62
CA GLU A 35 2.31 -15.74 -2.28
C GLU A 35 1.67 -14.56 -1.54
N TRP A 36 1.13 -13.60 -2.31
CA TRP A 36 0.56 -12.38 -1.75
C TRP A 36 -0.54 -12.65 -0.71
N PHE A 37 -1.40 -13.65 -0.95
CA PHE A 37 -2.40 -14.10 0.02
C PHE A 37 -1.79 -14.54 1.36
N LYS A 38 -0.70 -15.32 1.34
CA LYS A 38 -0.02 -15.80 2.55
C LYS A 38 0.58 -14.64 3.33
N LYS A 39 1.23 -13.69 2.62
CA LYS A 39 1.76 -12.47 3.20
C LYS A 39 0.68 -11.61 3.85
N TYR A 40 -0.43 -11.40 3.15
CA TYR A 40 -1.57 -10.64 3.68
C TYR A 40 -2.21 -11.33 4.89
N LYS A 41 -2.40 -12.66 4.83
CA LYS A 41 -2.89 -13.45 5.96
C LYS A 41 -1.97 -13.32 7.17
N ARG A 42 -0.66 -13.41 6.97
CA ARG A 42 0.33 -13.21 8.03
C ARG A 42 0.23 -11.82 8.65
N PHE A 43 0.14 -10.77 7.85
CA PHE A 43 -0.13 -9.40 8.32
C PHE A 43 -1.36 -9.34 9.23
N ILE A 44 -2.52 -9.83 8.78
CA ILE A 44 -3.78 -9.79 9.54
C ILE A 44 -3.70 -10.59 10.85
N LEU A 45 -2.96 -11.70 10.87
CA LEU A 45 -2.77 -12.50 12.07
C LEU A 45 -1.80 -11.87 13.07
N MET A 46 -0.81 -11.10 12.60
CA MET A 46 0.15 -10.38 13.45
C MET A 46 -0.40 -9.05 13.98
N ALA A 47 -1.32 -8.42 13.26
CA ALA A 47 -1.94 -7.16 13.68
C ALA A 47 -2.92 -7.39 14.84
N ASP A 48 -2.63 -6.82 16.00
CA ASP A 48 -3.40 -6.92 17.24
C ASP A 48 -4.11 -5.61 17.62
N GLU A 49 -3.63 -4.49 17.07
CA GLU A 49 -4.10 -3.13 17.30
C GLU A 49 -4.32 -2.38 15.98
N THR A 50 -4.82 -1.15 16.08
CA THR A 50 -4.86 -0.22 14.96
C THR A 50 -3.44 -0.01 14.40
N CYS A 51 -3.28 -0.24 13.11
CA CYS A 51 -1.98 -0.27 12.46
C CYS A 51 -2.03 0.29 11.04
N LEU A 52 -0.86 0.68 10.54
CA LEU A 52 -0.68 1.08 9.16
C LEU A 52 -0.18 -0.11 8.34
N ARG A 53 -0.76 -0.38 7.18
CA ARG A 53 -0.18 -1.24 6.15
C ARG A 53 0.32 -0.36 5.01
N ILE A 54 1.51 -0.64 4.50
CA ILE A 54 2.17 0.17 3.48
C ILE A 54 2.98 -0.71 2.53
N ASP A 55 2.95 -0.37 1.24
CA ASP A 55 3.81 -1.01 0.24
C ASP A 55 5.23 -0.42 0.29
N ALA A 56 6.24 -1.27 0.11
CA ALA A 56 7.64 -0.87 0.19
C ALA A 56 8.11 -0.02 -1.01
N ASP A 57 7.29 0.11 -2.07
CA ASP A 57 7.49 1.05 -3.18
C ASP A 57 7.08 2.51 -2.88
N ILE A 58 6.73 2.80 -1.61
CA ILE A 58 6.33 4.15 -1.19
C ILE A 58 7.43 4.85 -0.40
N ILE A 59 7.75 6.06 -0.83
CA ILE A 59 8.58 7.03 -0.10
C ILE A 59 7.64 7.98 0.65
N VAL A 60 7.60 7.84 1.97
CA VAL A 60 6.65 8.48 2.88
C VAL A 60 7.08 9.89 3.28
N ASN A 61 6.15 10.84 3.28
CA ASN A 61 6.40 12.21 3.75
C ASN A 61 5.81 12.46 5.15
N LYS A 62 6.11 13.61 5.75
CA LYS A 62 5.70 13.97 7.13
C LYS A 62 4.19 13.98 7.36
N ASN A 63 3.36 14.05 6.31
CA ASN A 63 1.90 14.04 6.46
C ASN A 63 1.39 12.70 6.96
N ILE A 64 2.18 11.61 6.86
CA ILE A 64 1.83 10.33 7.46
C ILE A 64 1.67 10.41 8.99
N MET A 65 2.18 11.46 9.65
CA MET A 65 1.95 11.67 11.08
C MET A 65 0.57 12.27 11.39
N LYS A 66 -0.15 12.73 10.37
CA LYS A 66 -1.48 13.34 10.45
C LYS A 66 -2.55 12.35 10.02
N LEU A 67 -2.47 11.09 10.47
CA LEU A 67 -3.45 10.07 10.10
C LEU A 67 -4.82 10.49 10.63
N GLU A 68 -5.63 11.09 9.76
CA GLU A 68 -7.02 11.42 10.05
C GLU A 68 -7.87 10.17 9.88
N THR A 69 -8.78 9.94 10.83
CA THR A 69 -9.77 8.87 10.76
C THR A 69 -11.13 9.51 10.68
N GLY A 70 -11.95 9.13 9.70
CA GLY A 70 -13.36 9.51 9.72
C GLY A 70 -14.05 8.94 10.97
N HIS A 71 -15.11 9.60 11.44
CA HIS A 71 -15.93 9.08 12.53
C HIS A 71 -16.44 7.68 12.19
N PHE A 72 -16.21 6.71 13.08
CA PHE A 72 -16.63 5.31 12.93
C PHE A 72 -16.05 4.58 11.70
N CYS A 73 -14.91 5.04 11.18
CA CYS A 73 -14.24 4.35 10.08
C CYS A 73 -13.44 3.14 10.59
N LEU A 74 -13.49 2.06 9.81
CA LEU A 74 -12.76 0.82 10.02
C LEU A 74 -11.46 0.79 9.21
N MET A 75 -11.46 1.40 8.02
CA MET A 75 -10.25 1.53 7.21
C MET A 75 -10.16 2.90 6.58
N THR A 76 -8.94 3.46 6.56
CA THR A 76 -8.65 4.74 5.90
C THR A 76 -7.56 4.56 4.87
N GLN A 77 -7.81 4.94 3.62
CA GLN A 77 -6.80 4.99 2.57
C GLN A 77 -6.34 6.44 2.32
N PHE A 78 -5.10 6.58 1.90
CA PHE A 78 -4.47 7.89 1.67
C PHE A 78 -4.04 8.05 0.21
N HIS A 79 -3.82 9.30 -0.19
CA HIS A 79 -3.26 9.58 -1.51
C HIS A 79 -1.73 9.54 -1.48
N CYS A 80 -1.13 9.14 -2.59
CA CYS A 80 0.28 9.37 -2.89
C CYS A 80 0.38 10.05 -4.25
N PHE A 81 1.48 10.76 -4.48
CA PHE A 81 1.88 11.08 -5.85
C PHE A 81 2.39 9.78 -6.50
N ASP A 82 1.69 9.30 -7.52
CA ASP A 82 2.04 8.06 -8.22
C ASP A 82 2.93 8.42 -9.41
N PHE A 83 4.19 8.01 -9.33
CA PHE A 83 5.23 8.37 -10.30
C PHE A 83 4.85 7.91 -11.71
N TYR A 84 4.27 6.72 -11.85
CA TYR A 84 3.88 6.19 -13.16
C TYR A 84 2.64 6.88 -13.74
N LYS A 85 1.82 7.52 -12.91
CA LYS A 85 0.66 8.32 -13.37
C LYS A 85 1.01 9.77 -13.62
N ASN A 86 2.16 10.23 -13.10
CA ASN A 86 2.49 11.64 -12.99
C ASN A 86 1.34 12.47 -12.37
N ASN A 87 0.65 11.88 -11.39
CA ASN A 87 -0.52 12.48 -10.73
C ASN A 87 -0.77 11.82 -9.38
N THR A 88 -1.68 12.37 -8.58
CA THR A 88 -2.11 11.76 -7.32
C THR A 88 -3.02 10.56 -7.55
N GLY A 89 -2.86 9.52 -6.73
CA GLY A 89 -3.71 8.35 -6.72
C GLY A 89 -3.93 7.84 -5.31
N VAL A 90 -4.99 7.06 -5.10
CA VAL A 90 -5.16 6.27 -3.88
C VAL A 90 -4.16 5.11 -3.94
N CYS A 91 -3.27 5.06 -2.96
CA CYS A 91 -2.19 4.07 -2.88
C CYS A 91 -2.16 3.46 -1.47
N SER A 92 -1.29 2.48 -1.25
CA SER A 92 -1.11 1.89 0.07
C SER A 92 -0.11 2.69 0.90
N PRO A 93 -0.55 3.78 1.53
CA PRO A 93 -0.80 3.54 2.95
C PRO A 93 -2.28 3.36 3.22
N VAL A 94 -2.59 2.35 4.02
CA VAL A 94 -3.95 2.11 4.53
C VAL A 94 -3.87 1.91 6.03
N LEU A 95 -4.62 2.73 6.77
CA LEU A 95 -4.82 2.56 8.19
C LEU A 95 -5.94 1.53 8.41
N TYR A 96 -5.64 0.50 9.18
CA TYR A 96 -6.60 -0.50 9.62
C TYR A 96 -6.89 -0.27 11.10
N HIS A 97 -8.16 0.00 11.42
CA HIS A 97 -8.59 -0.02 12.82
C HIS A 97 -8.64 -1.46 13.33
N LYS A 98 -8.46 -1.64 14.65
CA LYS A 98 -8.50 -2.96 15.29
C LYS A 98 -9.75 -3.77 14.90
N ASP A 99 -10.92 -3.13 14.91
CA ASP A 99 -12.18 -3.79 14.57
C ASP A 99 -12.22 -4.25 13.10
N ALA A 100 -11.54 -3.54 12.18
CA ALA A 100 -11.38 -3.98 10.81
C ALA A 100 -10.54 -5.26 10.74
N ILE A 101 -9.41 -5.29 11.45
CA ILE A 101 -8.54 -6.47 11.53
C ILE A 101 -9.33 -7.69 12.05
N GLU A 102 -10.15 -7.53 13.08
CA GLU A 102 -10.99 -8.62 13.60
C GLU A 102 -12.02 -9.10 12.59
N ASN A 103 -12.68 -8.19 11.86
CA ASN A 103 -13.62 -8.55 10.79
C ASN A 103 -12.93 -9.29 9.64
N ILE A 104 -11.74 -8.84 9.22
CA ILE A 104 -10.96 -9.49 8.16
C ILE A 104 -10.51 -10.86 8.62
N ARG A 105 -10.02 -11.00 9.85
CA ARG A 105 -9.55 -12.28 10.41
C ARG A 105 -10.64 -13.35 10.38
N LYS A 106 -11.89 -13.00 10.71
CA LYS A 106 -13.05 -13.93 10.64
C LYS A 106 -13.37 -14.40 9.22
N ASN A 107 -12.95 -13.66 8.21
CA ASN A 107 -13.23 -13.92 6.79
C ASN A 107 -11.96 -14.20 5.97
N ILE A 108 -10.82 -14.43 6.62
CA ILE A 108 -9.52 -14.41 5.94
C ILE A 108 -9.41 -15.47 4.84
N ASP A 109 -10.01 -16.64 5.06
CA ASP A 109 -9.98 -17.76 4.13
C ASP A 109 -10.97 -17.65 2.97
N SER A 110 -11.92 -16.69 3.03
CA SER A 110 -12.86 -16.39 1.94
C SER A 110 -12.40 -15.24 1.04
N LEU A 111 -11.27 -14.61 1.36
CA LEU A 111 -10.73 -13.52 0.56
C LEU A 111 -10.17 -14.03 -0.77
N ASP A 112 -10.17 -13.13 -1.76
CA ASP A 112 -9.57 -13.39 -3.07
C ASP A 112 -8.07 -13.65 -2.92
N ARG A 113 -7.55 -14.68 -3.58
CA ARG A 113 -6.14 -15.08 -3.44
C ARG A 113 -5.17 -14.15 -4.17
N GLU A 114 -5.62 -13.49 -5.23
CA GLU A 114 -4.78 -12.57 -6.01
C GLU A 114 -4.80 -11.16 -5.43
N ARG A 115 -5.92 -10.76 -4.82
CA ARG A 115 -6.17 -9.42 -4.27
C ARG A 115 -6.90 -9.48 -2.92
N PRO A 116 -6.30 -10.12 -1.90
CA PRO A 116 -6.88 -10.25 -0.57
C PRO A 116 -7.17 -8.88 0.08
N GLU A 117 -6.34 -7.88 -0.18
CA GLU A 117 -6.52 -6.51 0.31
C GLU A 117 -7.77 -5.85 -0.28
N THR A 118 -7.99 -6.05 -1.59
CA THR A 118 -9.13 -5.48 -2.30
C THR A 118 -10.43 -6.18 -1.92
N SER A 119 -10.39 -7.50 -1.74
CA SER A 119 -11.56 -8.26 -1.27
C SER A 119 -11.88 -7.99 0.20
N ALA A 120 -10.88 -7.82 1.06
CA ALA A 120 -11.06 -7.37 2.45
C ALA A 120 -11.76 -6.01 2.51
N TRP A 121 -11.32 -5.04 1.71
CA TRP A 121 -11.96 -3.72 1.62
C TRP A 121 -13.45 -3.80 1.26
N ARG A 122 -13.84 -4.79 0.46
CA ARG A 122 -15.21 -5.01 -0.02
C ARG A 122 -16.08 -5.85 0.92
N LEU A 123 -15.55 -6.33 2.05
CA LEU A 123 -16.35 -7.03 3.03
C LEU A 123 -17.55 -6.16 3.45
N PRO A 124 -18.77 -6.71 3.58
CA PRO A 124 -19.97 -5.91 3.88
C PRO A 124 -19.86 -5.09 5.16
N ALA A 125 -19.16 -5.61 6.17
CA ALA A 125 -18.89 -4.94 7.43
C ALA A 125 -17.87 -3.80 7.32
N ILE A 126 -17.03 -3.79 6.27
CA ILE A 126 -15.93 -2.83 6.11
C ILE A 126 -16.30 -1.73 5.14
N VAL A 127 -16.81 -2.07 3.95
CA VAL A 127 -16.96 -1.11 2.83
C VAL A 127 -17.77 0.13 3.21
N LYS A 128 -18.79 -0.03 4.06
CA LYS A 128 -19.65 1.07 4.56
C LYS A 128 -18.97 1.99 5.57
N HIS A 129 -17.83 1.56 6.10
CA HIS A 129 -17.05 2.22 7.14
C HIS A 129 -15.64 2.56 6.63
N THR A 130 -15.50 2.86 5.34
CA THR A 130 -14.23 3.25 4.75
C THR A 130 -14.15 4.76 4.58
N PHE A 131 -12.93 5.30 4.68
CA PHE A 131 -12.65 6.71 4.44
C PHE A 131 -11.47 6.88 3.48
N THR A 132 -11.56 7.87 2.60
CA THR A 132 -10.45 8.30 1.75
C THR A 132 -10.03 9.68 2.24
N SER A 133 -8.84 9.76 2.82
CA SER A 133 -8.28 11.04 3.27
C SER A 133 -7.78 11.84 2.08
N ASN A 134 -7.95 13.16 2.09
CA ASN A 134 -7.39 14.08 1.10
C ASN A 134 -5.87 14.31 1.27
N LEU A 135 -5.24 13.69 2.27
CA LEU A 135 -3.80 13.85 2.51
C LEU A 135 -2.97 13.08 1.49
N ILE A 136 -1.98 13.78 0.92
CA ILE A 136 -0.90 13.17 0.15
C ILE A 136 0.22 12.80 1.12
N VAL A 137 0.41 11.51 1.35
CA VAL A 137 1.31 10.98 2.39
C VAL A 137 2.64 10.43 1.87
N GLY A 138 2.84 10.43 0.56
CA GLY A 138 4.09 9.95 -0.02
C GLY A 138 4.11 9.98 -1.54
N MET A 139 5.16 9.37 -2.08
CA MET A 139 5.37 9.11 -3.49
C MET A 139 5.43 7.60 -3.71
N HIS A 140 4.68 7.10 -4.68
CA HIS A 140 4.58 5.69 -5.02
C HIS A 140 5.31 5.38 -6.32
N GLY A 141 6.01 4.25 -6.39
CA GLY A 141 6.58 3.72 -7.63
C GLY A 141 7.88 4.40 -8.09
N PHE A 142 8.58 5.11 -7.20
CA PHE A 142 9.84 5.78 -7.56
C PHE A 142 10.93 4.78 -7.95
N PHE A 143 11.42 4.87 -9.19
CA PHE A 143 12.52 4.09 -9.79
C PHE A 143 12.68 2.65 -9.28
N GLN A 144 11.72 1.79 -9.63
CA GLN A 144 11.77 0.37 -9.31
C GLN A 144 12.71 -0.41 -10.25
N PHE A 145 12.99 -1.68 -9.91
CA PHE A 145 13.71 -2.57 -10.83
C PHE A 145 12.95 -2.74 -12.13
N GLU A 146 13.66 -2.89 -13.26
CA GLU A 146 13.06 -3.02 -14.59
C GLU A 146 11.96 -4.07 -14.66
N LYS A 147 12.25 -5.28 -14.18
CA LYS A 147 11.27 -6.37 -14.06
C LYS A 147 10.00 -5.96 -13.30
N THR A 148 10.13 -5.21 -12.20
CA THR A 148 8.99 -4.74 -11.41
C THR A 148 8.13 -3.77 -12.19
N MET A 149 8.74 -2.88 -12.99
CA MET A 149 7.98 -1.94 -13.81
C MET A 149 7.31 -2.62 -15.00
N GLU A 150 7.98 -3.58 -15.65
CA GLU A 150 7.37 -4.38 -16.72
C GLU A 150 6.13 -5.12 -16.21
N MET A 151 6.25 -5.73 -15.02
CA MET A 151 5.11 -6.35 -14.34
C MET A 151 4.01 -5.32 -14.02
N ALA A 152 4.38 -4.12 -13.57
CA ALA A 152 3.41 -3.05 -13.30
C ALA A 152 2.66 -2.65 -14.58
N LYS A 153 3.37 -2.46 -15.71
CA LYS A 153 2.81 -2.13 -17.02
C LYS A 153 1.86 -3.22 -17.52
N ALA A 154 2.29 -4.48 -17.47
CA ALA A 154 1.46 -5.63 -17.82
C ALA A 154 0.17 -5.69 -16.98
N ASN A 155 0.28 -5.45 -15.67
CA ASN A 155 -0.87 -5.40 -14.77
C ASN A 155 -1.84 -4.26 -15.14
N LYS A 156 -1.35 -3.08 -15.54
CA LYS A 156 -2.24 -1.97 -15.96
C LYS A 156 -2.93 -2.25 -17.28
N ILE A 157 -2.25 -2.89 -18.24
CA ILE A 157 -2.86 -3.35 -19.50
C ILE A 157 -4.00 -4.34 -19.20
N ASN A 158 -3.72 -5.38 -18.41
CA ASN A 158 -4.71 -6.40 -18.05
C ASN A 158 -5.92 -5.80 -17.32
N ARG A 159 -5.71 -4.74 -16.55
CA ARG A 159 -6.77 -4.02 -15.81
C ARG A 159 -7.49 -2.97 -16.66
N LYS A 160 -7.09 -2.75 -17.92
CA LYS A 160 -7.60 -1.69 -18.81
C LYS A 160 -7.44 -0.28 -18.19
N GLN A 161 -6.30 -0.07 -17.55
CA GLN A 161 -5.96 1.19 -16.87
C GLN A 161 -4.76 1.88 -17.52
N ILE A 162 -4.23 1.37 -18.63
CA ILE A 162 -2.95 1.86 -19.18
C ILE A 162 -2.99 3.35 -19.55
N GLU A 163 -4.14 3.85 -19.95
CA GLU A 163 -4.35 5.26 -20.33
C GLU A 163 -4.22 6.24 -19.15
N ASP A 164 -4.34 5.76 -17.91
CA ASP A 164 -4.13 6.57 -16.70
C ASP A 164 -2.65 6.73 -16.33
N TYR A 165 -1.73 6.09 -17.08
CA TYR A 165 -0.30 6.01 -16.75
C TYR A 165 0.56 6.46 -17.93
N ASP A 166 1.64 7.18 -17.61
CA ASP A 166 2.61 7.70 -18.55
C ASP A 166 3.92 6.92 -18.45
N PHE A 167 3.91 5.68 -18.95
CA PHE A 167 5.12 4.84 -18.95
C PHE A 167 6.21 5.37 -19.89
N GLU A 168 5.88 6.20 -20.88
CA GLU A 168 6.87 6.84 -21.75
C GLU A 168 7.70 7.86 -20.94
N LEU A 169 7.06 8.70 -20.13
CA LEU A 169 7.75 9.58 -19.20
C LEU A 169 8.61 8.82 -18.21
N VAL A 170 8.12 7.70 -17.66
CA VAL A 170 8.88 6.85 -16.74
C VAL A 170 10.16 6.33 -17.39
N ASP A 171 10.06 5.82 -18.62
CA ASP A 171 11.20 5.34 -19.39
C ASP A 171 12.22 6.48 -19.63
N LYS A 172 11.75 7.68 -19.97
CA LYS A 172 12.59 8.87 -20.14
C LYS A 172 13.29 9.32 -18.85
N LEU A 173 12.59 9.30 -17.72
CA LEU A 173 13.18 9.68 -16.43
C LEU A 173 14.25 8.69 -15.97
N LYS A 174 14.13 7.40 -16.34
CA LYS A 174 15.17 6.41 -16.03
C LYS A 174 16.47 6.64 -16.79
N GLU A 175 16.41 7.18 -18.01
CA GLU A 175 17.61 7.55 -18.77
C GLU A 175 18.45 8.60 -18.00
N LEU A 176 17.82 9.41 -17.14
CA LEU A 176 18.49 10.42 -16.32
C LEU A 176 19.05 9.87 -14.99
N TRP A 177 18.58 8.70 -14.54
CA TRP A 177 18.94 8.10 -13.25
C TRP A 177 19.10 6.57 -13.36
N PRO A 178 20.23 6.08 -13.90
CA PRO A 178 20.48 4.65 -14.09
C PRO A 178 20.61 3.85 -12.78
#